data_AF-A0A183IHW8-F1
#
_entry.id   AF-A0A183IHW8-F1
#
_cell.length_a   1.000
_cell.length_b   1.000
_cell.length_c   1.000
_cell.angle_alpha   90.00
_cell.angle_beta   90.00
_cell.angle_gamma   90.00
#
_symmetry.space_group_name_H-M   'P 1'
#
loop_
_entity.id
_entity.type
_entity.pdbx_description
1 polymer ?
#
loop_
_entity_poly.entity_id
_entity_poly.type
_entity_poly.pdbx_seq_one_letter_code
_entity_poly.pdbx_strand_id
1 'polypeptide(L)'
;MPIINYVICVAFCLELKTLTYKKLLALHAELEALIQLYNETLVQELALRDELEYQKELKNTFISLLLSIQHKRRQWLNEQKRKGARSLLSGGNGCQPQYMISVIPFHEGAGVPDNVTFQALIKILRAVNADNPNVPSLLTDYILNGTCEVVS
;
A
#
# COMPACT_ATOMS: atom_id res chain seq x y z
N MET A 1 11.39 36.33 -2.06
CA MET A 1 11.12 35.53 -3.27
C MET A 1 10.33 36.23 -4.38
N PRO A 2 9.33 37.12 -4.15
CA PRO A 2 8.57 37.72 -5.26
C PRO A 2 9.34 38.79 -6.05
N ILE A 3 10.25 39.53 -5.38
CA ILE A 3 11.05 40.59 -6.01
C ILE A 3 12.01 40.01 -7.05
N ILE A 4 12.65 38.87 -6.75
CA ILE A 4 13.58 38.19 -7.66
C ILE A 4 12.84 37.71 -8.92
N ASN A 5 11.66 37.11 -8.74
CA ASN A 5 10.81 36.69 -9.87
C ASN A 5 10.36 37.88 -10.73
N TYR A 6 10.02 39.01 -10.11
CA TYR A 6 9.66 40.23 -10.82
C TYR A 6 10.84 40.80 -11.63
N VAL A 7 12.04 40.88 -11.03
CA VAL A 7 13.25 41.36 -11.72
C VAL A 7 13.62 40.46 -12.90
N ILE A 8 13.56 39.14 -12.72
CA ILE A 8 13.79 38.17 -13.79
C ILE A 8 12.77 38.35 -14.92
N CYS A 9 11.48 38.49 -14.58
CA CYS A 9 10.42 38.69 -15.55
C CYS A 9 10.61 39.98 -16.36
N VAL A 10 10.94 41.10 -15.70
CA VAL A 10 11.19 42.39 -16.37
C VAL A 10 12.43 42.35 -17.25
N ALA A 11 13.54 41.76 -16.77
CA ALA A 11 14.77 41.61 -17.55
C ALA A 11 14.54 40.74 -18.81
N PHE A 12 13.88 39.59 -18.64
CA PHE A 12 13.53 38.71 -19.74
C PHE A 12 12.63 39.40 -20.77
N CYS A 13 11.62 40.16 -20.33
CA CYS A 13 10.74 40.92 -21.22
C CYS A 13 11.49 41.98 -22.06
N LEU A 14 12.50 42.65 -21.49
CA LEU A 14 13.32 43.61 -22.24
C LEU A 14 14.16 42.91 -23.31
N GLU A 15 14.73 41.76 -22.98
CA GLU A 15 15.59 40.99 -23.86
C GLU A 15 14.81 40.35 -25.03
N LEU A 16 13.56 39.94 -24.80
CA LEU A 16 12.68 39.46 -25.88
C LEU A 16 12.38 40.54 -26.93
N LYS A 17 12.29 41.82 -26.53
CA LYS A 17 11.98 42.93 -27.45
C LYS A 17 13.14 43.28 -28.39
N THR A 18 14.37 42.91 -28.04
CA THR A 18 15.56 43.20 -28.86
C THR A 18 15.90 42.06 -29.82
N LEU A 19 15.28 40.89 -29.66
CA LEU A 19 15.49 39.74 -30.53
C LEU A 19 14.80 39.88 -31.89
N THR A 20 15.47 39.40 -32.93
CA THR A 20 14.88 39.29 -34.28
C THR A 20 13.76 38.24 -34.29
N TYR A 21 12.74 38.45 -35.13
CA TYR A 21 11.61 37.53 -35.30
C TYR A 21 12.01 36.05 -35.41
N LYS A 22 13.04 35.72 -36.19
CA LYS A 22 13.54 34.33 -36.34
C LYS A 22 14.07 33.73 -35.03
N LYS A 23 14.77 34.52 -34.21
CA LYS A 23 15.30 34.08 -32.91
C LYS A 23 14.18 33.94 -31.89
N LEU A 24 13.21 34.86 -31.90
CA LEU A 24 12.03 34.78 -31.04
C LEU A 24 11.19 33.54 -31.33
N LEU A 25 10.98 33.21 -32.61
CA LEU A 25 10.27 32.01 -33.03
C LEU A 25 10.99 30.72 -32.61
N ALA A 26 12.33 30.68 -32.74
CA ALA A 26 13.13 29.56 -32.28
C ALA A 26 13.03 29.37 -30.75
N LEU A 27 13.13 30.47 -29.99
CA LEU A 27 12.97 30.45 -28.53
C LEU A 27 11.57 30.01 -28.10
N HIS A 28 10.52 30.45 -28.81
CA HIS A 28 9.16 29.99 -28.56
C HIS A 28 9.03 28.49 -28.77
N ALA A 29 9.55 27.97 -29.88
CA ALA A 29 9.52 26.54 -30.17
C ALA A 29 10.31 25.72 -29.13
N GLU A 30 11.46 26.22 -28.67
CA GLU A 30 12.25 25.60 -27.61
C GLU A 30 11.51 25.60 -26.27
N LEU A 31 10.85 26.71 -25.91
CA LEU A 31 10.01 26.79 -24.71
C LEU A 31 8.82 25.82 -24.78
N GLU A 32 8.13 25.73 -25.91
CA GLU A 32 7.04 24.76 -26.09
C GLU A 32 7.54 23.32 -25.95
N ALA A 33 8.70 22.98 -26.54
CA ALA A 33 9.29 21.66 -26.41
C ALA A 33 9.68 21.33 -24.96
N LEU A 34 10.25 22.30 -24.23
CA LEU A 34 10.57 22.15 -22.81
C LEU A 34 9.30 21.96 -21.97
N ILE A 35 8.27 22.76 -22.21
CA ILE A 35 6.97 22.65 -21.51
C ILE A 35 6.38 21.26 -21.73
N GLN A 36 6.40 20.75 -22.96
CA GLN A 36 5.92 19.40 -23.28
C GLN A 36 6.71 18.33 -22.51
N LEU A 37 8.04 18.37 -22.57
CA LEU A 37 8.92 17.44 -21.86
C LEU A 37 8.70 17.46 -20.34
N TYR A 38 8.58 18.65 -19.74
CA TYR A 38 8.29 18.78 -18.31
C TYR A 38 6.92 18.24 -17.94
N ASN A 39 5.90 18.51 -18.76
CA ASN A 39 4.56 17.97 -18.52
C ASN A 39 4.55 16.44 -18.61
N GLU A 40 5.22 15.85 -19.60
CA GLU A 40 5.37 14.41 -19.73
C GLU A 40 6.07 13.79 -18.51
N THR A 41 7.17 14.40 -18.08
CA THR A 41 7.92 13.96 -16.90
C THR A 41 7.06 14.07 -15.63
N LEU A 42 6.34 15.18 -15.47
CA LEU A 42 5.44 15.40 -14.33
C LEU A 42 4.33 14.34 -14.29
N VAL A 43 3.72 14.01 -15.42
CA VAL A 43 2.68 12.97 -15.49
C VAL A 43 3.24 11.61 -15.09
N GLN A 44 4.45 11.25 -15.56
CA GLN A 44 5.12 10.01 -15.19
C GLN A 44 5.40 9.93 -13.68
N GLU A 45 5.96 11.00 -13.11
CA GLU A 45 6.25 11.08 -11.67
C GLU A 45 4.97 11.02 -10.81
N LEU A 46 3.89 11.66 -11.24
CA LEU A 46 2.59 11.57 -10.57
C LEU A 46 2.05 10.13 -10.58
N ALA A 47 2.11 9.45 -11.72
CA ALA A 47 1.70 8.06 -11.83
C ALA A 47 2.55 7.14 -10.94
N LEU A 48 3.88 7.33 -10.93
CA LEU A 48 4.79 6.60 -10.05
C LEU A 48 4.47 6.82 -8.57
N ARG A 49 4.22 8.08 -8.19
CA ARG A 49 3.84 8.43 -6.82
C ARG A 49 2.54 7.74 -6.41
N ASP A 50 1.53 7.74 -7.27
CA ASP A 50 0.24 7.12 -6.96
C ASP A 50 0.37 5.60 -6.81
N GLU A 51 1.19 4.94 -7.64
CA GLU A 51 1.53 3.52 -7.49
C GLU A 51 2.24 3.25 -6.15
N LEU A 52 3.23 4.07 -5.79
CA LEU A 52 3.94 3.93 -4.51
C LEU A 52 3.02 4.17 -3.29
N GLU A 53 2.11 5.15 -3.36
CA GLU A 53 1.15 5.38 -2.28
C GLU A 53 0.16 4.22 -2.16
N TYR A 54 -0.27 3.63 -3.28
CA TYR A 54 -1.08 2.42 -3.28
C TYR A 54 -0.36 1.26 -2.55
N GLN A 55 0.93 1.05 -2.84
CA GLN A 55 1.72 0.01 -2.15
C GLN A 55 1.83 0.22 -0.66
N LYS A 56 2.07 1.47 -0.26
CA LYS A 56 2.17 1.86 1.13
C LYS A 56 0.84 1.66 1.85
N GLU A 57 -0.28 2.00 1.22
CA GLU A 57 -1.61 1.82 1.79
C GLU A 57 -1.98 0.33 1.98
N LEU A 58 -1.63 -0.53 1.01
CA LEU A 58 -1.77 -1.98 1.17
C LEU A 58 -0.98 -2.49 2.39
N LYS A 59 0.30 -2.11 2.49
CA LYS A 59 1.16 -2.52 3.61
C LYS A 59 0.64 -2.01 4.95
N ASN A 60 0.21 -0.74 5.01
CA ASN A 60 -0.37 -0.16 6.22
C ASN A 60 -1.66 -0.86 6.63
N THR A 61 -2.57 -1.09 5.67
CA THR A 61 -3.82 -1.83 5.91
C THR A 61 -3.53 -3.23 6.45
N PHE A 62 -2.56 -3.95 5.86
CA PHE A 62 -2.15 -5.26 6.33
C PHE A 62 -1.63 -5.21 7.77
N ILE A 63 -0.72 -4.29 8.09
CA ILE A 63 -0.18 -4.11 9.43
C ILE A 63 -1.29 -3.81 10.45
N SER A 64 -2.20 -2.88 10.14
CA SER A 64 -3.30 -2.50 11.03
C SER A 64 -4.24 -3.68 11.31
N LEU A 65 -4.60 -4.45 10.29
CA LEU A 65 -5.45 -5.64 10.45
C LEU A 65 -4.75 -6.72 11.27
N LEU A 66 -3.48 -6.97 10.99
CA LEU A 66 -2.69 -7.96 11.72
C LEU A 66 -2.60 -7.60 13.21
N LEU A 67 -2.29 -6.34 13.53
CA LEU A 67 -2.23 -5.84 14.89
C LEU A 67 -3.60 -5.94 15.59
N SER A 68 -4.69 -5.62 14.90
CA SER A 68 -6.05 -5.73 15.43
C SER A 68 -6.38 -7.18 15.83
N ILE A 69 -6.10 -8.15 14.95
CA ILE A 69 -6.34 -9.57 15.21
C ILE A 69 -5.45 -10.07 16.35
N GLN A 70 -4.18 -9.67 16.40
CA GLN A 70 -3.28 -10.00 17.50
C GLN A 70 -3.77 -9.44 18.84
N HIS A 71 -4.29 -8.23 18.85
CA HIS A 71 -4.88 -7.61 20.04
C HIS A 71 -6.13 -8.35 20.49
N LYS A 72 -7.06 -8.68 19.57
CA LYS A 72 -8.26 -9.48 19.84
C LYS A 72 -7.87 -10.85 20.43
N ARG A 73 -6.84 -11.50 19.88
CA ARG A 73 -6.29 -12.76 20.42
C ARG A 73 -5.79 -12.62 21.85
N ARG A 74 -5.01 -11.57 22.12
CA ARG A 74 -4.42 -11.30 23.45
C ARG A 74 -5.50 -11.02 24.48
N GLN A 75 -6.51 -10.24 24.13
CA GLN A 75 -7.66 -9.95 25.00
C GLN A 75 -8.40 -11.25 25.37
N TRP A 76 -8.71 -12.09 24.38
CA TRP A 76 -9.38 -13.37 24.61
C TRP A 76 -8.58 -14.28 25.58
N LEU A 77 -7.27 -14.41 25.38
CA LEU A 77 -6.40 -15.19 26.26
C LEU A 77 -6.37 -14.64 27.70
N ASN A 78 -6.37 -13.32 27.87
CA ASN A 78 -6.37 -12.68 29.18
C ASN A 78 -7.73 -12.86 29.90
N GLU A 79 -8.84 -12.81 29.17
CA GLU A 79 -10.18 -13.07 29.70
C GLU A 79 -10.35 -14.52 30.13
N GLN A 80 -9.80 -15.48 29.38
CA GLN A 80 -9.81 -16.89 29.76
C GLN A 80 -8.99 -17.16 31.02
N LYS A 81 -7.84 -16.49 31.23
CA LYS A 81 -7.09 -16.59 32.48
C LYS A 81 -7.87 -16.06 33.70
N ARG A 82 -8.66 -14.99 33.52
CA ARG A 82 -9.49 -14.42 34.59
C ARG A 82 -10.73 -15.27 34.90
N LYS A 83 -11.31 -15.95 33.90
CA LYS A 83 -12.43 -16.88 34.06
C LYS A 83 -11.99 -18.29 34.52
N GLY A 84 -10.75 -18.69 34.21
CA GLY A 84 -10.14 -19.98 34.52
C GLY A 84 -9.79 -20.21 36.00
N ALA A 85 -9.83 -19.19 36.87
CA ALA A 85 -9.72 -19.39 38.31
C ALA A 85 -10.97 -20.05 38.95
N ARG A 86 -12.08 -20.19 38.21
CA ARG A 86 -13.33 -20.83 38.69
C ARG A 86 -13.77 -22.08 37.93
N SER A 87 -13.02 -22.55 36.94
CA SER A 87 -13.47 -23.63 36.05
C SER A 87 -12.39 -24.69 35.80
N LEU A 88 -11.90 -25.33 36.87
CA LEU A 88 -11.11 -26.57 36.77
C LEU A 88 -11.98 -27.84 36.84
N LEU A 89 -13.32 -27.73 36.78
CA LEU A 89 -14.23 -28.85 37.05
C LEU A 89 -15.31 -29.12 35.98
N SER A 90 -15.28 -28.45 34.82
CA SER A 90 -16.25 -28.78 33.77
C SER A 90 -15.57 -28.82 32.40
N GLY A 91 -15.37 -30.05 31.92
CA GLY A 91 -15.03 -30.33 30.55
C GLY A 91 -16.11 -29.78 29.64
N GLY A 92 -15.79 -28.71 28.93
CA GLY A 92 -16.67 -28.08 27.96
C GLY A 92 -15.81 -27.49 26.87
N ASN A 93 -15.92 -28.07 25.68
CA ASN A 93 -15.27 -27.66 24.42
C ASN A 93 -15.84 -26.32 23.91
N GLY A 94 -15.89 -25.32 24.78
CA GLY A 94 -16.58 -24.05 24.57
C GLY A 94 -15.68 -23.01 23.91
N CYS A 95 -15.80 -22.92 22.58
CA CYS A 95 -15.57 -21.70 21.81
C CYS A 95 -14.12 -21.16 21.79
N GLN A 96 -13.16 -22.00 21.40
CA GLN A 96 -11.96 -21.48 20.74
C GLN A 96 -12.38 -21.06 19.32
N PRO A 97 -12.14 -19.81 18.87
CA PRO A 97 -12.25 -19.49 17.46
C PRO A 97 -11.18 -20.29 16.72
N GLN A 98 -11.63 -21.33 16.00
CA GLN A 98 -10.83 -22.39 15.38
C GLN A 98 -9.79 -21.88 14.35
N TYR A 99 -9.87 -20.60 14.01
CA TYR A 99 -9.05 -19.91 13.01
C TYR A 99 -7.92 -19.05 13.62
N MET A 100 -7.81 -18.90 14.95
CA MET A 100 -6.75 -18.05 15.55
C MET A 100 -5.35 -18.69 15.59
N ILE A 101 -5.19 -19.93 15.12
CA ILE A 101 -3.92 -20.68 15.18
C ILE A 101 -3.26 -20.93 13.82
N SER A 102 -3.91 -20.59 12.70
CA SER A 102 -3.31 -20.85 11.38
C SER A 102 -2.15 -19.88 11.14
N VAL A 103 -0.94 -20.40 11.20
CA VAL A 103 0.28 -19.72 10.76
C VAL A 103 0.20 -19.65 9.23
N ILE A 104 0.17 -18.44 8.69
CA ILE A 104 0.32 -18.22 7.25
C ILE A 104 1.78 -18.56 6.92
N PRO A 105 2.06 -19.52 6.02
CA PRO A 105 3.44 -19.84 5.65
C PRO A 105 4.14 -18.59 5.11
N PHE A 106 5.23 -18.19 5.76
CA PHE A 106 6.11 -17.12 5.28
C PHE A 106 7.46 -17.75 4.97
N HIS A 107 7.94 -17.59 3.74
CA HIS A 107 9.26 -18.09 3.33
C HIS A 107 10.24 -16.93 3.38
N GLU A 108 11.20 -16.96 4.32
CA GLU A 108 12.18 -15.88 4.52
C GLU A 108 13.03 -15.59 3.26
N GLY A 109 13.14 -16.56 2.34
CA GLY A 109 13.82 -16.41 1.05
C GLY A 109 13.01 -15.76 -0.08
N ALA A 110 11.70 -15.53 0.11
CA ALA A 110 10.80 -15.05 -0.96
C ALA A 110 10.74 -13.51 -1.09
N GLY A 111 11.49 -12.77 -0.27
CA GLY A 111 11.45 -11.30 -0.26
C GLY A 111 10.15 -10.74 0.30
N VAL A 112 9.95 -9.43 0.14
CA VAL A 112 8.69 -8.76 0.54
C VAL A 112 7.57 -9.28 -0.38
N PRO A 113 6.42 -9.72 0.16
CA PRO A 113 5.33 -10.22 -0.67
C PRO A 113 4.88 -9.17 -1.68
N ASP A 114 4.49 -9.62 -2.86
CA ASP A 114 3.99 -8.76 -3.92
C ASP A 114 2.57 -8.24 -3.60
N ASN A 115 2.07 -7.38 -4.47
CA ASN A 115 0.83 -6.64 -4.24
C ASN A 115 -0.37 -7.60 -4.29
N VAL A 116 -0.31 -8.62 -5.14
CA VAL A 116 -1.34 -9.64 -5.27
C VAL A 116 -1.43 -10.46 -3.98
N THR A 117 -0.27 -10.87 -3.45
CA THR A 117 -0.18 -11.55 -2.16
C THR A 117 -0.72 -10.66 -1.04
N PHE A 118 -0.31 -9.38 -0.96
CA PHE A 118 -0.84 -8.45 0.05
C PHE A 118 -2.36 -8.32 -0.03
N GLN A 119 -2.95 -8.20 -1.22
CA GLN A 119 -4.40 -8.12 -1.36
C GLN A 119 -5.12 -9.39 -0.88
N ALA A 120 -4.60 -10.57 -1.24
CA ALA A 120 -5.17 -11.84 -0.80
C ALA A 120 -5.08 -11.99 0.73
N LEU A 121 -3.93 -11.67 1.30
CA LEU A 121 -3.73 -11.65 2.75
C LEU A 121 -4.66 -10.66 3.45
N ILE A 122 -4.81 -9.44 2.94
CA ILE A 122 -5.74 -8.44 3.48
C ILE A 122 -7.19 -8.96 3.47
N LYS A 123 -7.62 -9.61 2.38
CA LYS A 123 -8.97 -10.20 2.28
C LYS A 123 -9.19 -11.27 3.36
N ILE A 124 -8.20 -12.15 3.56
CA ILE A 124 -8.24 -13.18 4.60
C ILE A 124 -8.28 -12.52 5.99
N LEU A 125 -7.40 -11.56 6.28
CA LEU A 125 -7.37 -10.88 7.58
C LEU A 125 -8.68 -10.14 7.88
N ARG A 126 -9.30 -9.49 6.88
CA ARG A 126 -10.63 -8.88 7.04
C ARG A 126 -11.70 -9.92 7.39
N ALA A 127 -11.71 -11.05 6.67
CA ALA A 127 -12.65 -12.14 6.93
C ALA A 127 -12.47 -12.74 8.33
N VAL A 128 -11.22 -12.92 8.77
CA VAL A 128 -10.88 -13.37 10.13
C VAL A 128 -11.33 -12.35 11.17
N ASN A 129 -11.08 -11.06 10.96
CA ASN A 129 -11.45 -10.02 11.91
C ASN A 129 -12.97 -9.91 12.07
N ALA A 130 -13.72 -10.16 10.99
CA ALA A 130 -15.18 -10.16 10.93
C ALA A 130 -15.83 -11.52 11.29
N ASP A 131 -15.05 -12.51 11.72
CA ASP A 131 -15.53 -13.87 12.07
C ASP A 131 -16.36 -14.51 10.94
N ASN A 132 -15.95 -14.26 9.69
CA ASN A 132 -16.66 -14.70 8.48
C ASN A 132 -16.47 -16.21 8.22
N PRO A 133 -17.54 -17.00 7.97
CA PRO A 133 -17.43 -18.44 7.74
C PRO A 133 -16.66 -18.83 6.47
N ASN A 134 -16.44 -17.90 5.54
CA ASN A 134 -15.73 -18.15 4.27
C ASN A 134 -14.20 -18.15 4.41
N VAL A 135 -13.65 -17.88 5.60
CA VAL A 135 -12.20 -17.89 5.86
C VAL A 135 -11.51 -19.16 5.34
N PRO A 136 -12.03 -20.39 5.57
CA PRO A 136 -11.40 -21.61 5.07
C PRO A 136 -11.31 -21.63 3.54
N SER A 137 -12.35 -21.18 2.83
CA SER A 137 -12.32 -21.09 1.36
C SER A 137 -11.24 -20.11 0.88
N LEU A 138 -11.16 -18.92 1.50
CA LEU A 138 -10.16 -17.92 1.15
C LEU A 138 -8.73 -18.40 1.42
N LEU A 139 -8.53 -19.18 2.49
CA LEU A 139 -7.25 -19.83 2.79
C LEU A 139 -6.93 -20.91 1.75
N THR A 140 -7.89 -21.76 1.39
CA THR A 140 -7.72 -22.78 0.35
C THR A 140 -7.35 -22.14 -0.99
N ASP A 141 -8.06 -21.09 -1.40
CA ASP A 141 -7.77 -20.36 -2.64
C ASP A 141 -6.38 -19.74 -2.62
N TYR A 142 -5.97 -19.15 -1.49
CA TYR A 142 -4.63 -18.59 -1.33
C TYR A 142 -3.54 -19.66 -1.36
N ILE A 143 -3.77 -20.83 -0.77
CA ILE A 143 -2.81 -21.93 -0.78
C ILE A 143 -2.69 -22.54 -2.18
N LEU A 144 -3.80 -22.69 -2.90
CA LEU A 144 -3.83 -23.31 -4.23
C LEU A 144 -3.40 -22.34 -5.34
N ASN A 145 -3.71 -21.05 -5.21
CA ASN A 145 -3.56 -20.06 -6.29
C ASN A 145 -2.66 -18.86 -5.91
N GLY A 146 -2.35 -18.66 -4.64
CA GLY A 146 -1.67 -17.46 -4.11
C GLY A 146 -0.15 -17.56 -4.04
N THR A 147 0.44 -18.73 -4.29
CA THR A 147 1.89 -18.91 -4.39
C THR A 147 2.19 -19.95 -5.45
N CYS A 148 2.44 -19.52 -6.70
CA CYS A 148 3.26 -20.24 -7.71
C CYS A 148 3.13 -19.55 -9.08
N GLU A 149 3.72 -18.37 -9.24
CA GLU A 149 4.57 -18.18 -10.43
C GLU A 149 5.98 -18.58 -9.99
N VAL A 150 6.26 -19.88 -10.09
CA VAL A 150 7.64 -20.36 -10.15
C VAL A 150 8.18 -19.81 -11.46
N VAL A 151 8.90 -18.69 -11.38
CA VAL A 151 9.70 -18.17 -12.49
C VAL A 151 10.59 -19.33 -12.98
N SER A 152 10.36 -19.78 -14.21
CA SER A 152 11.29 -20.59 -14.98
C SER A 152 12.38 -19.72 -15.59
#